data_AF-A0A1I3VA71-F1
#
_entry.id   AF-A0A1I3VA71-F1
#
_cell.length_a   1.000
_cell.length_b   1.000
_cell.length_c   1.000
_cell.angle_alpha   90.00
_cell.angle_beta   90.00
_cell.angle_gamma   90.00
#
_symmetry.space_group_name_H-M   'P 1'
#
loop_
_entity.id
_entity.type
_entity.pdbx_description
1 polymer ?
#
loop_
_entity_poly.entity_id
_entity_poly.type
_entity_poly.pdbx_seq_one_letter_code
_entity_poly.pdbx_strand_id
1 'polypeptide(L)'
;MKNPTIDWENSSDEFIAAFEMHPEFSTLDRGDVEAILKEDVARAQRMAAAGLRHLRTILGANRNAGKLDRWRRDALAPLYFGKASTVVQIRSTRHRLERAHRRLRDNRLHLRMREQRHAGSGTNGRNPGYFLSPNRFQLFPEWAKKDAEDRAAILVHELLHEWLSDQKIGRQTVYGEDLARRLAREDPGKARRSPENFEHFLLQVWRDEGLEAPSGAEKLDTPLKLISEAPDDATGLLADRPVLTPATMGGRRDLAFCALRARSGHQIYPAIFEYDARPIRRRSQDGATGETSFPAACCTLPDGTVIAAVRGTGSKRLKLIAWSVENEQPERIADSGDIYGDVYSQPDIIALGGGQMCVCFKIKNGRMKVDLVEYSSSSGFRRYGSAETSGPIHDHGRACLVSPVDEIYGLAGEDAPNEVVIATAFRTREGQLSMDLWTGNFGRREVRRQGGIADRTITGRPGIAALTRGREQRRVVTAARDEATGRLWLTCFEVDDPARPRRMGDSGLEGPRMSHSPDIVTVTEGFSQQLATAIRYSENGRIIVSTWSAPDDSDNFIRHRHSSSDTTPMIDSTPSLMAVEGQQSEDLLTSAIGANGRLALQLWGEP
;
A
#
# COMPACT_ATOMS: atom_id res chain seq x y z
N MET A 1 -8.93 -16.99 -5.92
CA MET A 1 -8.87 -18.13 -4.97
C MET A 1 -10.00 -19.07 -5.36
N LYS A 2 -9.83 -20.40 -5.40
CA LYS A 2 -11.00 -21.29 -5.64
C LYS A 2 -11.72 -21.47 -4.31
N ASN A 3 -13.04 -21.64 -4.29
CA ASN A 3 -13.74 -21.86 -3.03
C ASN A 3 -13.62 -23.33 -2.58
N PRO A 4 -13.59 -23.63 -1.27
CA PRO A 4 -13.79 -25.00 -0.80
C PRO A 4 -15.11 -25.55 -1.34
N THR A 5 -15.13 -26.85 -1.64
CA THR A 5 -16.37 -27.55 -2.02
C THR A 5 -17.05 -28.05 -0.75
N ILE A 6 -18.28 -27.63 -0.51
CA ILE A 6 -19.08 -28.09 0.62
C ILE A 6 -20.03 -29.17 0.11
N ASP A 7 -19.95 -30.36 0.69
CA ASP A 7 -20.73 -31.53 0.30
C ASP A 7 -22.10 -31.52 1.01
N TRP A 8 -22.95 -30.58 0.60
CA TRP A 8 -24.25 -30.34 1.23
C TRP A 8 -25.19 -31.55 1.17
N GLU A 9 -25.19 -32.31 0.08
CA GLU A 9 -26.00 -33.53 -0.10
C GLU A 9 -25.74 -34.58 0.98
N ASN A 10 -24.52 -34.58 1.50
CA ASN A 10 -24.00 -35.56 2.44
C ASN A 10 -23.79 -34.99 3.84
N SER A 11 -24.21 -33.75 4.04
CA SER A 11 -24.09 -33.01 5.29
C SER A 11 -25.34 -33.15 6.14
N SER A 12 -25.21 -33.23 7.46
CA SER A 12 -26.34 -33.41 8.38
C SER A 12 -27.00 -32.09 8.77
N ASP A 13 -28.33 -32.06 8.81
CA ASP A 13 -29.09 -30.88 9.28
C ASP A 13 -28.80 -30.56 10.77
N GLU A 14 -28.42 -31.55 11.60
CA GLU A 14 -27.98 -31.33 13.00
C GLU A 14 -26.78 -30.37 13.12
N PHE A 15 -25.91 -30.34 12.11
CA PHE A 15 -24.77 -29.42 12.10
C PHE A 15 -25.20 -27.98 11.82
N ILE A 16 -26.22 -27.80 10.97
CA ILE A 16 -26.81 -26.47 10.72
C ILE A 16 -27.49 -25.99 12.00
N ALA A 17 -28.25 -26.85 12.67
CA ALA A 17 -28.86 -26.54 13.96
C ALA A 17 -27.81 -26.19 15.04
N ALA A 18 -26.61 -26.77 14.99
CA ALA A 18 -25.53 -26.41 15.92
C ALA A 18 -25.00 -24.99 15.69
N PHE A 19 -25.01 -24.48 14.45
CA PHE A 19 -24.78 -23.07 14.18
C PHE A 19 -25.92 -22.23 14.74
N GLU A 20 -27.18 -22.61 14.52
CA GLU A 20 -28.35 -21.88 15.04
C GLU A 20 -28.38 -21.78 16.57
N MET A 21 -27.80 -22.74 17.29
CA MET A 21 -27.69 -22.69 18.75
C MET A 21 -26.62 -21.72 19.27
N HIS A 22 -25.71 -21.26 18.41
CA HIS A 22 -24.76 -20.21 18.80
C HIS A 22 -25.49 -18.85 18.79
N PRO A 23 -25.38 -18.02 19.85
CA PRO A 23 -26.14 -16.76 19.96
C PRO A 23 -25.98 -15.82 18.76
N GLU A 24 -24.80 -15.85 18.13
CA GLU A 24 -24.46 -15.02 16.97
C GLU A 24 -25.05 -15.51 15.64
N PHE A 25 -25.55 -16.75 15.59
CA PHE A 25 -25.87 -17.46 14.34
C PHE A 25 -27.29 -18.05 14.29
N SER A 26 -28.16 -17.66 15.23
CA SER A 26 -29.53 -18.19 15.38
C SER A 26 -30.48 -17.94 14.19
N THR A 27 -30.05 -17.19 13.19
CA THR A 27 -30.83 -16.87 11.98
C THR A 27 -30.11 -17.24 10.67
N LEU A 28 -29.04 -18.02 10.72
CA LEU A 28 -28.25 -18.31 9.53
C LEU A 28 -28.92 -19.34 8.63
N ASP A 29 -28.93 -19.06 7.32
CA ASP A 29 -29.28 -20.06 6.32
C ASP A 29 -28.05 -20.86 5.83
N ARG A 30 -28.26 -21.81 4.92
CA ARG A 30 -27.15 -22.60 4.34
C ARG A 30 -26.12 -21.74 3.60
N GLY A 31 -26.56 -20.66 2.97
CA GLY A 31 -25.69 -19.70 2.28
C GLY A 31 -24.79 -18.96 3.26
N ASP A 32 -25.30 -18.59 4.43
CA ASP A 32 -24.51 -17.96 5.48
C ASP A 32 -23.46 -18.89 6.07
N VAL A 33 -23.84 -20.15 6.38
CA VAL A 33 -22.90 -21.17 6.85
C VAL A 33 -21.81 -21.44 5.79
N GLU A 34 -22.18 -21.48 4.51
CA GLU A 34 -21.21 -21.57 3.41
C GLU A 34 -20.25 -20.38 3.37
N ALA A 35 -20.75 -19.15 3.58
CA ALA A 35 -19.92 -17.95 3.63
C ALA A 35 -18.93 -17.99 4.81
N ILE A 36 -19.39 -18.40 6.00
CA ILE A 36 -18.54 -18.55 7.19
C ILE A 36 -17.45 -19.60 6.94
N LEU A 37 -17.81 -20.77 6.41
CA LEU A 37 -16.85 -21.83 6.11
C LEU A 37 -15.79 -21.36 5.09
N LYS A 38 -16.18 -20.60 4.06
CA LYS A 38 -15.25 -20.02 3.10
C LYS A 38 -14.30 -19.02 3.76
N GLU A 39 -14.81 -18.16 4.65
CA GLU A 39 -13.99 -17.20 5.36
C GLU A 39 -13.04 -17.88 6.36
N ASP A 40 -13.48 -18.89 7.09
CA ASP A 40 -12.63 -19.65 8.02
C ASP A 40 -11.53 -20.42 7.28
N VAL A 41 -11.80 -20.97 6.08
CA VAL A 41 -10.78 -21.58 5.21
C VAL A 41 -9.78 -20.52 4.72
N ALA A 42 -10.25 -19.35 4.31
CA ALA A 42 -9.37 -18.25 3.90
C ALA A 42 -8.50 -17.78 5.07
N ARG A 43 -9.07 -17.70 6.28
CA ARG A 43 -8.36 -17.37 7.52
C ARG A 43 -7.33 -18.42 7.88
N ALA A 44 -7.66 -19.71 7.82
CA ALA A 44 -6.72 -20.80 8.02
C ALA A 44 -5.53 -20.73 7.04
N GLN A 45 -5.80 -20.35 5.77
CA GLN A 45 -4.74 -20.11 4.79
C GLN A 45 -3.83 -18.95 5.21
N ARG A 46 -4.40 -17.81 5.64
CA ARG A 46 -3.62 -16.65 6.11
C ARG A 46 -2.78 -17.01 7.35
N MET A 47 -3.37 -17.74 8.29
CA MET A 47 -2.70 -18.19 9.52
C MET A 47 -1.53 -19.14 9.21
N ALA A 48 -1.72 -20.13 8.34
CA ALA A 48 -0.63 -21.00 7.90
C ALA A 48 0.48 -20.22 7.15
N ALA A 49 0.11 -19.18 6.39
CA ALA A 49 1.09 -18.31 5.74
C ALA A 49 1.90 -17.48 6.73
N ALA A 50 1.28 -16.97 7.81
CA ALA A 50 1.95 -16.29 8.92
C ALA A 50 3.00 -17.19 9.59
N GLY A 51 2.60 -18.39 10.02
CA GLY A 51 3.53 -19.37 10.56
C GLY A 51 4.70 -19.71 9.62
N LEU A 52 4.47 -19.75 8.30
CA LEU A 52 5.54 -19.95 7.32
C LEU A 52 6.49 -18.76 7.20
N ARG A 53 6.00 -17.52 7.28
CA ARG A 53 6.85 -16.32 7.33
C ARG A 53 7.73 -16.34 8.56
N HIS A 54 7.14 -16.59 9.73
CA HIS A 54 7.87 -16.72 11.01
C HIS A 54 9.03 -17.73 10.91
N LEU A 55 8.72 -18.96 10.45
CA LEU A 55 9.74 -20.00 10.28
C LEU A 55 10.80 -19.66 9.21
N ARG A 56 10.46 -18.86 8.19
CA ARG A 56 11.44 -18.39 7.19
C ARG A 56 12.41 -17.36 7.78
N THR A 57 11.95 -16.48 8.67
CA THR A 57 12.81 -15.52 9.38
C THR A 57 13.91 -16.23 10.18
N ILE A 58 13.55 -17.32 10.87
CA ILE A 58 14.51 -18.19 11.58
C ILE A 58 15.52 -18.81 10.59
N LEU A 59 15.04 -19.28 9.44
CA LEU A 59 15.86 -19.93 8.41
C LEU A 59 16.65 -18.98 7.51
N GLY A 60 16.43 -17.66 7.61
CA GLY A 60 17.07 -16.64 6.77
C GLY A 60 18.54 -16.39 7.08
N ALA A 61 19.08 -16.92 8.18
CA ALA A 61 20.52 -16.81 8.46
C ALA A 61 21.36 -17.57 7.43
N ASN A 62 22.49 -17.01 7.01
CA ASN A 62 23.33 -17.61 5.95
C ASN A 62 23.93 -18.97 6.35
N ARG A 63 24.35 -19.12 7.61
CA ARG A 63 25.04 -20.33 8.12
C ARG A 63 24.11 -21.21 8.95
N ASN A 64 24.35 -22.53 8.92
CA ASN A 64 23.56 -23.49 9.71
C ASN A 64 23.60 -23.20 11.21
N ALA A 65 24.75 -22.81 11.76
CA ALA A 65 24.88 -22.41 13.15
C ALA A 65 23.99 -21.21 13.50
N GLY A 66 23.91 -20.20 12.61
CA GLY A 66 23.03 -19.04 12.80
C GLY A 66 21.54 -19.39 12.77
N LYS A 67 21.13 -20.37 11.96
CA LYS A 67 19.73 -20.86 11.95
C LYS A 67 19.37 -21.57 13.25
N LEU A 68 20.29 -22.37 13.78
CA LEU A 68 20.11 -23.06 15.07
C LEU A 68 20.09 -22.07 16.24
N ASP A 69 20.94 -21.04 16.21
CA ASP A 69 20.96 -19.97 17.20
C ASP A 69 19.65 -19.16 17.17
N ARG A 70 19.19 -18.74 15.98
CA ARG A 70 17.89 -18.07 15.82
C ARG A 70 16.73 -18.92 16.33
N TRP A 71 16.71 -20.23 16.01
CA TRP A 71 15.69 -21.12 16.55
C TRP A 71 15.68 -21.14 18.08
N ARG A 72 16.85 -21.17 18.72
CA ARG A 72 16.96 -21.18 20.19
C ARG A 72 16.52 -19.87 20.84
N ARG A 73 16.71 -18.75 20.15
CA ARG A 73 16.35 -17.39 20.63
C ARG A 73 14.91 -17.00 20.29
N ASP A 74 14.29 -17.67 19.34
CA ASP A 74 12.89 -17.47 19.01
C ASP A 74 12.00 -17.78 20.22
N ALA A 75 11.01 -16.94 20.51
CA ALA A 75 10.15 -17.11 21.67
C ALA A 75 9.18 -18.29 21.53
N LEU A 76 8.69 -18.54 20.31
CA LEU A 76 7.59 -19.49 20.05
C LEU A 76 8.09 -20.87 19.59
N ALA A 77 9.12 -20.92 18.74
CA ALA A 77 9.56 -22.16 18.14
C ALA A 77 10.06 -23.18 19.18
N PRO A 78 10.91 -22.84 20.16
CA PRO A 78 11.25 -23.75 21.25
C PRO A 78 10.08 -24.08 22.17
N LEU A 79 9.13 -23.15 22.36
CA LEU A 79 7.98 -23.33 23.23
C LEU A 79 7.04 -24.42 22.71
N TYR A 80 6.77 -24.45 21.40
CA TYR A 80 5.84 -25.40 20.79
C TYR A 80 6.52 -26.55 20.05
N PHE A 81 7.79 -26.44 19.66
CA PHE A 81 8.49 -27.49 18.91
C PHE A 81 9.74 -28.02 19.59
N GLY A 82 10.09 -27.49 20.77
CA GLY A 82 11.25 -27.87 21.55
C GLY A 82 12.57 -27.50 20.89
N LYS A 83 13.67 -27.96 21.49
CA LYS A 83 15.02 -27.72 20.95
C LYS A 83 15.20 -28.46 19.61
N ALA A 84 15.80 -27.77 18.64
CA ALA A 84 16.30 -28.36 17.40
C ALA A 84 17.82 -28.54 17.48
N SER A 85 18.30 -29.75 17.21
CA SER A 85 19.73 -30.08 17.13
C SER A 85 20.29 -29.91 15.72
N THR A 86 19.43 -29.95 14.69
CA THR A 86 19.86 -29.83 13.29
C THR A 86 18.92 -28.90 12.49
N VAL A 87 19.45 -28.23 11.47
CA VAL A 87 18.66 -27.40 10.55
C VAL A 87 17.65 -28.25 9.76
N VAL A 88 17.93 -29.54 9.58
CA VAL A 88 17.01 -30.50 8.95
C VAL A 88 15.70 -30.61 9.75
N GLN A 89 15.75 -30.61 11.08
CA GLN A 89 14.55 -30.62 11.92
C GLN A 89 13.71 -29.35 11.72
N ILE A 90 14.35 -28.16 11.70
CA ILE A 90 13.68 -26.87 11.46
C ILE A 90 13.01 -26.87 10.08
N ARG A 91 13.73 -27.31 9.04
CA ARG A 91 13.22 -27.42 7.67
C ARG A 91 12.06 -28.40 7.58
N SER A 92 12.12 -29.52 8.32
CA SER A 92 11.04 -30.51 8.38
C SER A 92 9.77 -29.90 8.98
N THR A 93 9.86 -29.17 10.09
CA THR A 93 8.73 -28.42 10.68
C THR A 93 8.13 -27.46 9.67
N ARG A 94 8.95 -26.63 9.01
CA ARG A 94 8.50 -25.71 7.95
C ARG A 94 7.83 -26.44 6.79
N HIS A 95 8.42 -27.54 6.32
CA HIS A 95 7.90 -28.29 5.19
C HIS A 95 6.53 -28.93 5.50
N ARG A 96 6.31 -29.39 6.74
CA ARG A 96 5.00 -29.90 7.17
C ARG A 96 3.93 -28.81 7.08
N LEU A 97 4.19 -27.62 7.62
CA LEU A 97 3.28 -26.47 7.49
C LEU A 97 3.10 -26.02 6.03
N GLU A 98 4.16 -26.07 5.22
CA GLU A 98 4.13 -25.71 3.80
C GLU A 98 3.19 -26.62 2.99
N ARG A 99 3.09 -27.90 3.35
CA ARG A 99 2.13 -28.84 2.76
C ARG A 99 0.68 -28.51 3.16
N ALA A 100 0.43 -28.19 4.43
CA ALA A 100 -0.90 -27.76 4.90
C ALA A 100 -1.34 -26.46 4.20
N HIS A 101 -0.47 -25.44 4.18
CA HIS A 101 -0.73 -24.18 3.48
C HIS A 101 -0.98 -24.39 1.97
N ARG A 102 -0.22 -25.28 1.31
CA ARG A 102 -0.45 -25.60 -0.10
C ARG A 102 -1.84 -26.20 -0.33
N ARG A 103 -2.30 -27.10 0.55
CA ARG A 103 -3.64 -27.71 0.46
C ARG A 103 -4.76 -26.68 0.63
N LEU A 104 -4.58 -25.73 1.55
CA LEU A 104 -5.48 -24.58 1.71
C LEU A 104 -5.48 -23.69 0.45
N ARG A 105 -4.29 -23.22 0.03
CA ARG A 105 -4.14 -22.31 -1.11
C ARG A 105 -4.65 -22.88 -2.43
N ASP A 106 -4.40 -24.16 -2.67
CA ASP A 106 -4.83 -24.82 -3.91
C ASP A 106 -6.33 -25.17 -3.88
N ASN A 107 -7.00 -24.96 -2.72
CA ASN A 107 -8.45 -24.94 -2.53
C ASN A 107 -9.17 -26.19 -3.05
N ARG A 108 -8.58 -27.35 -2.76
CA ARG A 108 -9.19 -28.65 -3.08
C ARG A 108 -9.96 -29.25 -1.91
N LEU A 109 -10.23 -28.46 -0.87
CA LEU A 109 -10.90 -28.94 0.33
C LEU A 109 -12.35 -29.30 0.04
N HIS A 110 -12.71 -30.53 0.38
CA HIS A 110 -14.06 -31.06 0.38
C HIS A 110 -14.51 -31.16 1.83
N LEU A 111 -15.32 -30.21 2.27
CA LEU A 111 -15.84 -30.15 3.63
C LEU A 111 -17.16 -30.91 3.68
N ARG A 112 -17.31 -31.80 4.66
CA ARG A 112 -18.54 -32.53 4.94
C ARG A 112 -18.93 -32.30 6.39
N MET A 113 -20.14 -31.85 6.63
CA MET A 113 -20.64 -31.65 7.98
C MET A 113 -21.31 -32.91 8.49
N ARG A 114 -20.96 -33.35 9.69
CA ARG A 114 -21.46 -34.60 10.27
C ARG A 114 -22.00 -34.36 11.67
N GLU A 115 -22.98 -35.17 12.06
CA GLU A 115 -23.53 -35.17 13.41
C GLU A 115 -22.47 -35.56 14.44
N GLN A 116 -22.57 -35.00 15.66
CA GLN A 116 -21.58 -35.23 16.71
C GLN A 116 -21.49 -36.70 17.11
N ARG A 117 -22.59 -37.48 17.00
CA ARG A 117 -22.62 -38.93 17.31
C ARG A 117 -21.69 -39.77 16.44
N HIS A 118 -21.22 -39.23 15.30
CA HIS A 118 -20.24 -39.88 14.43
C HIS A 118 -18.79 -39.61 14.85
N ALA A 119 -18.58 -38.84 15.91
CA ALA A 119 -17.29 -38.58 16.51
C ALA A 119 -17.32 -38.78 18.05
N GLY A 120 -16.14 -38.76 18.68
CA GLY A 120 -16.07 -38.71 20.14
C GLY A 120 -16.57 -37.37 20.67
N SER A 121 -16.98 -37.33 21.93
CA SER A 121 -17.31 -36.08 22.63
C SER A 121 -16.14 -35.09 22.52
N GLY A 122 -16.40 -33.86 22.08
CA GLY A 122 -15.38 -32.80 21.94
C GLY A 122 -14.54 -32.87 20.66
N THR A 123 -14.83 -33.79 19.73
CA THR A 123 -14.15 -33.80 18.43
C THR A 123 -14.69 -32.67 17.56
N ASN A 124 -13.84 -31.72 17.16
CA ASN A 124 -14.22 -30.58 16.31
C ASN A 124 -14.17 -30.94 14.83
N GLY A 125 -13.13 -31.66 14.41
CA GLY A 125 -12.91 -32.06 13.03
C GLY A 125 -12.33 -33.46 12.95
N ARG A 126 -12.35 -34.00 11.73
CA ARG A 126 -11.59 -35.21 11.41
C ARG A 126 -11.18 -35.17 9.96
N ASN A 127 -9.89 -35.33 9.74
CA ASN A 127 -9.38 -35.79 8.45
C ASN A 127 -9.32 -37.33 8.44
N PRO A 128 -10.19 -38.04 7.68
CA PRO A 128 -10.13 -39.50 7.59
C PRO A 128 -8.81 -40.00 6.98
N GLY A 129 -7.94 -39.11 6.48
CA GLY A 129 -6.51 -39.36 6.38
C GLY A 129 -6.10 -40.39 5.34
N TYR A 130 -7.02 -40.80 4.47
CA TYR A 130 -6.67 -41.72 3.40
C TYR A 130 -5.75 -41.02 2.40
N PHE A 131 -4.59 -41.62 2.10
CA PHE A 131 -3.60 -41.04 1.17
C PHE A 131 -4.20 -40.66 -0.19
N LEU A 132 -5.27 -41.33 -0.62
CA LEU A 132 -5.97 -41.03 -1.88
C LEU A 132 -6.97 -39.87 -1.79
N SER A 133 -7.36 -39.44 -0.59
CA SER A 133 -8.33 -38.35 -0.38
C SER A 133 -7.86 -37.33 0.66
N PRO A 134 -6.64 -36.77 0.52
CA PRO A 134 -6.08 -35.85 1.51
C PRO A 134 -6.94 -34.60 1.68
N ASN A 135 -7.81 -34.25 0.74
CA ASN A 135 -8.57 -33.02 0.83
C ASN A 135 -9.99 -33.18 1.38
N ARG A 136 -10.37 -34.35 1.90
CA ARG A 136 -11.71 -34.55 2.50
C ARG A 136 -11.64 -34.30 4.00
N PHE A 137 -12.52 -33.44 4.51
CA PHE A 137 -12.62 -33.08 5.91
C PHE A 137 -14.03 -33.32 6.40
N GLN A 138 -14.13 -33.82 7.62
CA GLN A 138 -15.38 -33.88 8.36
C GLN A 138 -15.33 -32.82 9.46
N LEU A 139 -16.34 -31.97 9.52
CA LEU A 139 -16.54 -31.02 10.61
C LEU A 139 -17.74 -31.45 11.44
N PHE A 140 -17.66 -31.26 12.75
CA PHE A 140 -18.69 -31.65 13.72
C PHE A 140 -19.21 -30.42 14.49
N PRO A 141 -20.42 -30.48 15.07
CA PRO A 141 -21.04 -29.38 15.81
C PRO A 141 -20.14 -28.61 16.79
N GLU A 142 -19.25 -29.30 17.51
CA GLU A 142 -18.34 -28.63 18.46
C GLU A 142 -17.41 -27.60 17.80
N TRP A 143 -17.06 -27.77 16.52
CA TRP A 143 -16.28 -26.79 15.76
C TRP A 143 -17.03 -25.45 15.60
N ALA A 144 -18.34 -25.48 15.36
CA ALA A 144 -19.15 -24.29 15.18
C ALA A 144 -19.22 -23.40 16.44
N LYS A 145 -19.01 -24.00 17.62
CA LYS A 145 -19.03 -23.32 18.92
C LYS A 145 -17.72 -22.58 19.26
N LYS A 146 -16.69 -22.74 18.44
CA LYS A 146 -15.39 -22.08 18.61
C LYS A 146 -15.43 -20.69 18.02
N ASP A 147 -14.58 -19.80 18.53
CA ASP A 147 -14.35 -18.52 17.87
C ASP A 147 -13.69 -18.71 16.49
N ALA A 148 -13.72 -17.68 15.67
CA ALA A 148 -13.28 -17.78 14.29
C ALA A 148 -11.76 -18.02 14.13
N GLU A 149 -10.94 -17.67 15.12
CA GLU A 149 -9.50 -17.98 15.10
C GLU A 149 -9.25 -19.46 15.39
N ASP A 150 -9.87 -19.97 16.45
CA ASP A 150 -9.80 -21.38 16.84
C ASP A 150 -10.36 -22.27 15.71
N ARG A 151 -11.48 -21.90 15.10
CA ARG A 151 -12.05 -22.61 13.95
C ARG A 151 -11.05 -22.74 12.80
N ALA A 152 -10.35 -21.65 12.47
CA ALA A 152 -9.33 -21.63 11.43
C ALA A 152 -8.09 -22.46 11.81
N ALA A 153 -7.63 -22.38 13.07
CA ALA A 153 -6.49 -23.14 13.57
C ALA A 153 -6.76 -24.65 13.54
N ILE A 154 -7.96 -25.07 13.93
CA ILE A 154 -8.43 -26.47 13.85
C ILE A 154 -8.42 -26.98 12.40
N LEU A 155 -8.80 -26.16 11.40
CA LEU A 155 -8.69 -26.58 10.01
C LEU A 155 -7.23 -26.90 9.62
N VAL A 156 -6.26 -26.11 10.11
CA VAL A 156 -4.84 -26.38 9.89
C VAL A 156 -4.38 -27.62 10.66
N HIS A 157 -4.83 -27.80 11.90
CA HIS A 157 -4.61 -29.01 12.70
C HIS A 157 -5.01 -30.27 11.91
N GLU A 158 -6.24 -30.30 11.41
CA GLU A 158 -6.76 -31.45 10.67
C GLU A 158 -6.02 -31.69 9.34
N LEU A 159 -5.50 -30.62 8.72
CA LEU A 159 -4.67 -30.74 7.52
C LEU A 159 -3.30 -31.34 7.83
N LEU A 160 -2.80 -31.13 9.04
CA LEU A 160 -1.52 -31.67 9.47
C LEU A 160 -1.61 -33.13 9.86
N HIS A 161 -2.80 -33.68 10.09
CA HIS A 161 -2.97 -35.11 10.23
C HIS A 161 -2.51 -35.84 8.96
N GLU A 162 -1.42 -36.61 9.09
CA GLU A 162 -0.85 -37.43 8.03
C GLU A 162 -0.73 -38.85 8.56
N TRP A 163 -1.47 -39.79 7.96
CA TRP A 163 -1.60 -41.17 8.43
C TRP A 163 -0.27 -41.84 8.80
N LEU A 164 0.79 -41.63 8.01
CA LEU A 164 2.11 -42.21 8.25
C LEU A 164 2.97 -41.45 9.27
N SER A 165 2.70 -40.16 9.47
CA SER A 165 3.45 -39.31 10.39
C SER A 165 2.90 -39.39 11.82
N ASP A 166 1.58 -39.55 11.95
CA ASP A 166 0.88 -39.51 13.24
C ASP A 166 1.00 -40.81 14.02
N GLN A 167 1.14 -41.96 13.33
CA GLN A 167 1.44 -43.24 13.97
C GLN A 167 2.72 -43.19 14.84
N LYS A 168 3.64 -42.27 14.55
CA LYS A 168 4.91 -42.13 15.28
C LYS A 168 4.82 -41.29 16.56
N ILE A 169 3.67 -40.71 16.87
CA ILE A 169 3.44 -39.92 18.09
C ILE A 169 3.06 -40.85 19.26
N GLY A 170 2.54 -42.04 18.95
CA GLY A 170 2.03 -43.01 19.93
C GLY A 170 0.58 -42.72 20.32
N ARG A 171 -0.01 -43.54 21.20
CA ARG A 171 -1.41 -43.38 21.65
C ARG A 171 -1.65 -42.20 22.61
N GLN A 172 -0.62 -41.41 22.91
CA GLN A 172 -0.77 -40.24 23.77
C GLN A 172 -1.46 -39.12 22.98
N THR A 173 -2.76 -38.97 23.20
CA THR A 173 -3.52 -37.78 22.79
C THR A 173 -3.01 -36.58 23.57
N VAL A 174 -2.49 -35.60 22.85
CA VAL A 174 -2.06 -34.31 23.38
C VAL A 174 -3.14 -33.32 22.98
N TYR A 175 -4.03 -33.00 23.91
CA TYR A 175 -5.09 -32.00 23.72
C TYR A 175 -4.91 -30.87 24.71
N GLY A 176 -4.92 -29.64 24.22
CA GLY A 176 -4.71 -28.42 24.96
C GLY A 176 -3.25 -27.95 25.01
N GLU A 177 -3.12 -26.65 25.24
CA GLU A 177 -1.86 -25.92 25.12
C GLU A 177 -0.80 -26.41 26.11
N ASP A 178 -1.17 -26.68 27.36
CA ASP A 178 -0.25 -27.13 28.39
C ASP A 178 0.38 -28.48 28.05
N LEU A 179 -0.41 -29.39 27.48
CA LEU A 179 0.09 -30.69 27.02
C LEU A 179 0.96 -30.53 25.77
N ALA A 180 0.62 -29.64 24.84
CA ALA A 180 1.46 -29.33 23.68
C ALA A 180 2.83 -28.77 24.12
N ARG A 181 2.86 -27.81 25.03
CA ARG A 181 4.10 -27.24 25.61
C ARG A 181 4.88 -28.28 26.41
N ARG A 182 4.19 -29.17 27.14
CA ARG A 182 4.84 -30.31 27.84
C ARG A 182 5.49 -31.26 26.84
N LEU A 183 4.79 -31.64 25.77
CA LEU A 183 5.33 -32.49 24.71
C LEU A 183 6.56 -31.85 24.06
N ALA A 184 6.54 -30.54 23.80
CA ALA A 184 7.68 -29.80 23.26
C ALA A 184 8.92 -29.85 24.16
N ARG A 185 8.73 -29.88 25.49
CA ARG A 185 9.82 -30.01 26.47
C ARG A 185 10.32 -31.44 26.61
N GLU A 186 9.42 -32.41 26.71
CA GLU A 186 9.73 -33.81 27.00
C GLU A 186 10.19 -34.59 25.76
N ASP A 187 9.53 -34.39 24.62
CA ASP A 187 9.85 -35.03 23.35
C ASP A 187 9.68 -34.05 22.16
N PRO A 188 10.68 -33.19 21.91
CA PRO A 188 10.69 -32.26 20.78
C PRO A 188 10.47 -32.94 19.42
N GLY A 189 10.87 -34.22 19.29
CA GLY A 189 10.69 -35.00 18.07
C GLY A 189 9.22 -35.33 17.80
N LYS A 190 8.45 -35.66 18.84
CA LYS A 190 7.00 -35.82 18.75
C LYS A 190 6.28 -34.47 18.62
N ALA A 191 6.70 -33.43 19.34
CA ALA A 191 6.09 -32.11 19.24
C ALA A 191 6.11 -31.54 17.82
N ARG A 192 7.24 -31.65 17.11
CA ARG A 192 7.35 -31.26 15.67
C ARG A 192 6.49 -32.09 14.72
N ARG A 193 5.88 -33.18 15.20
CA ARG A 193 4.96 -34.01 14.43
C ARG A 193 3.51 -33.87 14.91
N SER A 194 3.27 -33.26 16.06
CA SER A 194 1.97 -33.12 16.69
C SER A 194 1.17 -31.99 16.03
N PRO A 195 0.00 -32.27 15.43
CA PRO A 195 -0.88 -31.22 14.91
C PRO A 195 -1.27 -30.19 15.97
N GLU A 196 -1.52 -30.62 17.22
CA GLU A 196 -1.83 -29.74 18.36
C GLU A 196 -0.74 -28.68 18.59
N ASN A 197 0.54 -29.07 18.47
CA ASN A 197 1.66 -28.14 18.64
C ASN A 197 1.71 -27.10 17.53
N PHE A 198 1.30 -27.45 16.30
CA PHE A 198 1.17 -26.48 15.23
C PHE A 198 -0.05 -25.58 15.42
N GLU A 199 -1.18 -26.11 15.88
CA GLU A 199 -2.38 -25.33 16.17
C GLU A 199 -2.06 -24.18 17.14
N HIS A 200 -1.48 -24.49 18.30
CA HIS A 200 -1.12 -23.46 19.28
C HIS A 200 0.03 -22.57 18.82
N PHE A 201 1.02 -23.10 18.10
CA PHE A 201 2.06 -22.27 17.48
C PHE A 201 1.46 -21.25 16.52
N LEU A 202 0.49 -21.66 15.71
CA LEU A 202 -0.15 -20.80 14.72
C LEU A 202 -1.08 -19.78 15.38
N LEU A 203 -1.85 -20.17 16.40
CA LEU A 203 -2.64 -19.25 17.21
C LEU A 203 -1.74 -18.19 17.85
N GLN A 204 -0.61 -18.59 18.43
CA GLN A 204 0.30 -17.62 19.06
C GLN A 204 1.02 -16.74 18.02
N VAL A 205 1.47 -17.28 16.88
CA VAL A 205 2.02 -16.45 15.80
C VAL A 205 0.97 -15.48 15.26
N TRP A 206 -0.27 -15.94 15.08
CA TRP A 206 -1.37 -15.10 14.60
C TRP A 206 -1.69 -13.98 15.58
N ARG A 207 -1.77 -14.33 16.87
CA ARG A 207 -1.95 -13.36 17.95
C ARG A 207 -0.77 -12.42 18.05
N ASP A 208 0.49 -12.86 18.00
CA ASP A 208 1.67 -11.99 18.06
C ASP A 208 1.76 -11.07 16.83
N GLU A 209 1.47 -11.58 15.62
CA GLU A 209 1.35 -10.74 14.42
C GLU A 209 0.16 -9.76 14.51
N GLY A 210 -0.82 -10.01 15.38
CA GLY A 210 -1.92 -9.10 15.74
C GLY A 210 -1.76 -8.32 17.05
N LEU A 211 -0.73 -8.62 17.87
CA LEU A 211 -0.50 -8.09 19.24
C LEU A 211 0.81 -7.31 19.36
N GLU A 212 1.51 -6.97 18.27
CA GLU A 212 2.53 -5.90 18.28
C GLU A 212 1.93 -4.49 18.46
N ALA A 213 1.02 -4.36 19.44
CA ALA A 213 0.89 -3.18 20.28
C ALA A 213 1.26 -3.56 21.73
N PRO A 214 2.53 -3.44 22.16
CA PRO A 214 2.84 -3.45 23.57
C PRO A 214 2.39 -2.11 24.19
N SER A 215 1.39 -2.20 25.06
CA SER A 215 1.00 -1.15 26.02
C SER A 215 1.82 -1.30 27.30
N GLY A 216 2.95 -0.57 27.37
CA GLY A 216 3.73 -0.25 28.60
C GLY A 216 4.57 -1.39 29.19
N ALA A 217 5.76 -1.17 29.77
CA ALA A 217 6.69 -0.05 29.80
C ALA A 217 8.05 -0.62 30.26
N GLU A 218 9.14 -0.28 29.60
CA GLU A 218 10.38 0.13 30.26
C GLU A 218 11.24 0.94 29.28
N LYS A 219 11.76 2.08 29.76
CA LYS A 219 12.47 3.10 28.98
C LYS A 219 13.77 2.55 28.38
N LEU A 220 14.02 2.88 27.12
CA LEU A 220 15.35 3.12 26.55
C LEU A 220 15.21 4.04 25.32
N ASP A 221 16.16 4.95 25.16
CA ASP A 221 16.15 6.12 24.28
C ASP A 221 15.90 5.82 22.77
N THR A 222 15.15 6.73 22.13
CA THR A 222 14.72 6.85 20.71
C THR A 222 15.83 6.68 19.65
N PRO A 223 15.56 6.48 18.32
CA PRO A 223 14.29 6.69 17.60
C PRO A 223 13.87 5.64 16.53
N LEU A 224 12.72 5.93 15.90
CA LEU A 224 12.01 5.27 14.78
C LEU A 224 11.00 4.18 15.16
N LYS A 225 9.74 4.58 15.30
CA LYS A 225 8.59 3.68 15.43
C LYS A 225 7.80 3.69 14.11
N LEU A 226 7.65 2.52 13.50
CA LEU A 226 6.71 2.25 12.42
C LEU A 226 5.30 2.55 12.98
N ILE A 227 4.60 3.55 12.44
CA ILE A 227 3.35 4.04 13.03
C ILE A 227 2.22 3.92 12.01
N SER A 228 1.14 3.29 12.47
CA SER A 228 -0.11 2.92 11.81
C SER A 228 -0.08 1.62 11.00
N GLU A 229 -0.51 0.53 11.62
CA GLU A 229 -1.17 -0.56 10.91
C GLU A 229 -2.62 -0.13 10.62
N ALA A 230 -3.12 -0.42 9.43
CA ALA A 230 -4.54 -0.28 9.15
C ALA A 230 -5.36 -1.23 10.07
N PRO A 231 -6.57 -0.88 10.52
CA PRO A 231 -7.45 -1.77 11.28
C PRO A 231 -7.67 -3.13 10.60
N ASP A 232 -7.91 -4.16 11.41
CA ASP A 232 -7.85 -5.60 11.08
C ASP A 232 -8.81 -6.08 9.96
N ASP A 233 -9.82 -5.27 9.66
CA ASP A 233 -10.78 -5.44 8.56
C ASP A 233 -10.23 -4.98 7.19
N ALA A 234 -9.11 -4.25 7.17
CA ALA A 234 -8.39 -3.86 5.95
C ALA A 234 -7.33 -4.88 5.48
N THR A 235 -7.28 -6.08 6.08
CA THR A 235 -6.27 -7.13 5.77
C THR A 235 -6.34 -7.71 4.34
N GLY A 236 -7.28 -7.25 3.51
CA GLY A 236 -7.35 -7.49 2.06
C GLY A 236 -6.79 -6.35 1.17
N LEU A 237 -6.46 -5.19 1.74
CA LEU A 237 -6.04 -3.99 1.01
C LEU A 237 -4.52 -3.94 0.82
N LEU A 238 -4.00 -4.84 -0.01
CA LEU A 238 -2.63 -4.72 -0.50
C LEU A 238 -2.66 -3.68 -1.62
N ALA A 239 -2.19 -2.47 -1.33
CA ALA A 239 -2.19 -1.34 -2.26
C ALA A 239 -0.99 -1.38 -3.20
N ASP A 240 -1.21 -1.06 -4.48
CA ASP A 240 -0.12 -1.00 -5.47
C ASP A 240 0.56 0.38 -5.48
N ARG A 241 -0.18 1.47 -5.22
CA ARG A 241 0.34 2.86 -5.16
C ARG A 241 -0.56 3.78 -4.31
N PRO A 242 -0.10 4.28 -3.15
CA PRO A 242 -0.81 5.32 -2.40
C PRO A 242 -0.53 6.68 -3.03
N VAL A 243 -1.58 7.45 -3.30
CA VAL A 243 -1.45 8.86 -3.66
C VAL A 243 -1.90 9.69 -2.47
N LEU A 244 -1.00 10.54 -1.96
CA LEU A 244 -1.27 11.47 -0.88
C LEU A 244 -1.57 12.86 -1.42
N THR A 245 -2.52 13.54 -0.80
CA THR A 245 -2.74 14.98 -0.97
C THR A 245 -3.10 15.59 0.37
N PRO A 246 -2.69 16.85 0.66
CA PRO A 246 -3.16 17.56 1.84
C PRO A 246 -4.68 17.65 1.83
N ALA A 247 -5.34 17.41 2.96
CA ALA A 247 -6.78 17.62 3.09
C ALA A 247 -7.02 18.78 4.06
N THR A 248 -7.93 19.69 3.71
CA THR A 248 -8.37 20.76 4.62
C THR A 248 -9.81 20.46 5.03
N MET A 249 -10.10 20.47 6.34
CA MET A 249 -11.44 20.16 6.85
C MET A 249 -11.81 21.18 7.94
N GLY A 250 -12.81 22.04 7.68
CA GLY A 250 -13.23 23.05 8.66
C GLY A 250 -12.09 23.97 9.15
N GLY A 251 -11.12 24.28 8.28
CA GLY A 251 -9.93 25.07 8.61
C GLY A 251 -8.77 24.30 9.26
N ARG A 252 -8.95 23.01 9.55
CA ARG A 252 -7.87 22.09 9.95
C ARG A 252 -6.94 21.83 8.78
N ARG A 253 -5.65 22.02 8.96
CA ARG A 253 -4.61 21.74 7.95
C ARG A 253 -3.91 20.40 8.16
N ASP A 254 -4.12 19.79 9.31
CA ASP A 254 -3.41 18.62 9.84
C ASP A 254 -3.89 17.27 9.27
N LEU A 255 -4.59 17.27 8.14
CA LEU A 255 -5.16 16.07 7.52
C LEU A 255 -4.50 15.74 6.18
N ALA A 256 -4.40 14.45 5.88
CA ALA A 256 -3.95 13.91 4.60
C ALA A 256 -4.98 12.92 4.07
N PHE A 257 -5.36 13.08 2.81
CA PHE A 257 -6.17 12.10 2.10
C PHE A 257 -5.26 11.14 1.33
N CYS A 258 -5.54 9.85 1.44
CA CYS A 258 -4.88 8.80 0.67
C CYS A 258 -5.90 7.98 -0.11
N ALA A 259 -5.71 7.90 -1.43
CA ALA A 259 -6.44 6.93 -2.26
C ALA A 259 -5.65 5.62 -2.34
N LEU A 260 -6.24 4.51 -1.89
CA LEU A 260 -5.64 3.17 -1.91
C LEU A 260 -6.33 2.27 -2.94
N ARG A 261 -5.57 1.40 -3.60
CA ARG A 261 -6.11 0.35 -4.49
C ARG A 261 -6.21 -0.97 -3.72
N ALA A 262 -7.28 -1.76 -3.87
CA ALA A 262 -7.25 -3.16 -3.43
C ALA A 262 -6.51 -4.08 -4.42
N ARG A 263 -5.79 -5.08 -3.92
CA ARG A 263 -5.15 -6.13 -4.75
C ARG A 263 -6.11 -6.94 -5.59
N SER A 264 -7.39 -7.01 -5.18
CA SER A 264 -8.46 -7.63 -5.98
C SER A 264 -8.67 -6.92 -7.31
N GLY A 265 -8.11 -5.71 -7.50
CA GLY A 265 -7.88 -5.10 -8.80
C GLY A 265 -8.96 -4.10 -9.24
N HIS A 266 -10.03 -3.95 -8.46
CA HIS A 266 -11.25 -3.28 -8.90
C HIS A 266 -11.78 -2.20 -7.96
N GLN A 267 -11.12 -1.85 -6.86
CA GLN A 267 -11.72 -0.93 -5.88
C GLN A 267 -10.71 0.07 -5.36
N ILE A 268 -11.16 1.32 -5.22
CA ILE A 268 -10.46 2.40 -4.52
C ILE A 268 -11.04 2.54 -3.12
N TYR A 269 -10.15 2.72 -2.16
CA TYR A 269 -10.45 2.92 -0.75
C TYR A 269 -9.87 4.27 -0.34
N PRO A 270 -10.71 5.31 -0.21
CA PRO A 270 -10.27 6.58 0.34
C PRO A 270 -10.02 6.42 1.85
N ALA A 271 -8.96 7.06 2.36
CA ALA A 271 -8.62 7.07 3.76
C ALA A 271 -8.14 8.46 4.18
N ILE A 272 -8.54 8.89 5.38
CA ILE A 272 -8.12 10.16 5.98
C ILE A 272 -7.18 9.88 7.15
N PHE A 273 -6.06 10.60 7.17
CA PHE A 273 -5.05 10.55 8.21
C PHE A 273 -4.89 11.92 8.86
N GLU A 274 -4.73 11.96 10.17
CA GLU A 274 -4.37 13.13 10.98
C GLU A 274 -2.89 13.00 11.35
N TYR A 275 -2.10 14.01 11.01
CA TYR A 275 -0.64 13.96 11.12
C TYR A 275 -0.04 14.89 12.20
N ASP A 276 -0.83 15.79 12.81
CA ASP A 276 -0.36 16.63 13.93
C ASP A 276 -0.26 15.84 15.25
N ALA A 277 -0.90 14.67 15.32
CA ALA A 277 -0.78 13.73 16.40
C ALA A 277 0.41 12.77 16.16
N ARG A 278 1.29 12.63 17.15
CA ARG A 278 2.22 11.49 17.24
C ARG A 278 1.65 10.47 18.22
N PRO A 279 1.23 9.26 17.80
CA PRO A 279 1.31 8.66 16.46
C PRO A 279 0.31 9.23 15.43
N ILE A 280 0.66 9.22 14.13
CA ILE A 280 -0.26 9.53 13.01
C ILE A 280 -1.52 8.67 13.18
N ARG A 281 -2.69 9.31 13.16
CA ARG A 281 -3.97 8.63 13.41
C ARG A 281 -4.73 8.50 12.11
N ARG A 282 -5.21 7.28 11.83
CA ARG A 282 -6.22 7.08 10.80
C ARG A 282 -7.57 7.51 11.36
N ARG A 283 -8.25 8.45 10.69
CA ARG A 283 -9.55 8.96 11.11
C ARG A 283 -10.70 8.14 10.54
N SER A 284 -10.60 7.75 9.27
CA SER A 284 -11.67 7.00 8.60
C SER A 284 -11.21 6.23 7.37
N GLN A 285 -12.11 5.35 6.94
CA GLN A 285 -12.08 4.63 5.67
C GLN A 285 -13.52 4.46 5.21
N ASP A 286 -13.83 4.79 3.96
CA ASP A 286 -15.13 4.44 3.38
C ASP A 286 -15.08 3.03 2.74
N GLY A 287 -16.26 2.43 2.61
CA GLY A 287 -16.49 1.21 1.84
C GLY A 287 -16.07 1.36 0.38
N ALA A 288 -15.75 0.25 -0.27
CA ALA A 288 -15.22 0.26 -1.62
C ALA A 288 -16.14 0.95 -2.64
N THR A 289 -15.66 2.00 -3.33
CA THR A 289 -16.48 2.71 -4.31
C THR A 289 -16.17 2.29 -5.74
N GLY A 290 -16.83 1.22 -6.18
CA GLY A 290 -16.98 0.86 -7.60
C GLY A 290 -15.71 0.37 -8.34
N GLU A 291 -15.96 -0.31 -9.47
CA GLU A 291 -14.94 -0.93 -10.34
C GLU A 291 -13.96 0.08 -10.93
N THR A 292 -12.87 0.34 -10.20
CA THR A 292 -11.79 1.25 -10.61
C THR A 292 -10.45 0.54 -10.48
N SER A 293 -9.63 0.70 -11.51
CA SER A 293 -8.39 -0.06 -11.66
C SER A 293 -7.20 0.60 -10.98
N PHE A 294 -7.13 1.93 -10.90
CA PHE A 294 -6.00 2.65 -10.32
C PHE A 294 -6.40 4.07 -9.88
N PRO A 295 -6.19 4.48 -8.61
CA PRO A 295 -6.03 5.89 -8.30
C PRO A 295 -4.69 6.32 -8.89
N ALA A 296 -4.73 7.32 -9.76
CA ALA A 296 -3.56 7.76 -10.50
C ALA A 296 -2.99 9.08 -9.98
N ALA A 297 -3.87 9.98 -9.53
CA ALA A 297 -3.52 11.23 -8.88
C ALA A 297 -4.69 11.68 -8.00
N CYS A 298 -4.43 12.50 -7.00
CA CYS A 298 -5.47 13.22 -6.26
C CYS A 298 -4.99 14.64 -5.92
N CYS A 299 -5.94 15.55 -5.80
CA CYS A 299 -5.73 16.89 -5.28
C CYS A 299 -6.89 17.28 -4.37
N THR A 300 -6.67 18.29 -3.52
CA THR A 300 -7.72 18.86 -2.67
C THR A 300 -8.00 20.28 -3.12
N LEU A 301 -9.29 20.61 -3.21
CA LEU A 301 -9.80 21.95 -3.51
C LEU A 301 -9.87 22.79 -2.23
N PRO A 302 -9.90 24.14 -2.33
CA PRO A 302 -9.94 25.02 -1.15
C PRO A 302 -11.15 24.79 -0.22
N ASP A 303 -12.26 24.31 -0.77
CA ASP A 303 -13.47 23.96 -0.01
C ASP A 303 -13.36 22.64 0.75
N GLY A 304 -12.21 21.95 0.68
CA GLY A 304 -11.99 20.66 1.30
C GLY A 304 -12.40 19.47 0.42
N THR A 305 -13.02 19.70 -0.75
CA THR A 305 -13.35 18.62 -1.68
C THR A 305 -12.09 17.96 -2.21
N VAL A 306 -12.02 16.63 -2.16
CA VAL A 306 -10.92 15.86 -2.75
C VAL A 306 -11.31 15.35 -4.13
N ILE A 307 -10.47 15.60 -5.12
CA ILE A 307 -10.64 15.09 -6.48
C ILE A 307 -9.62 13.98 -6.73
N ALA A 308 -10.10 12.81 -7.15
CA ALA A 308 -9.25 11.68 -7.52
C ALA A 308 -9.38 11.37 -9.03
N ALA A 309 -8.25 11.30 -9.73
CA ALA A 309 -8.16 10.75 -11.08
C ALA A 309 -8.09 9.23 -10.99
N VAL A 310 -9.05 8.57 -11.63
CA VAL A 310 -9.18 7.12 -11.61
C VAL A 310 -9.29 6.56 -13.01
N ARG A 311 -8.74 5.37 -13.23
CA ARG A 311 -8.86 4.66 -14.51
C ARG A 311 -9.78 3.46 -14.36
N GLY A 312 -10.75 3.27 -15.26
CA GLY A 312 -11.65 2.12 -15.23
C GLY A 312 -10.96 0.78 -15.53
N THR A 313 -11.35 -0.30 -14.84
CA THR A 313 -10.91 -1.67 -15.19
C THR A 313 -11.47 -2.06 -16.56
N GLY A 314 -10.59 -2.36 -17.52
CA GLY A 314 -10.97 -2.77 -18.86
C GLY A 314 -11.12 -1.62 -19.87
N SER A 315 -11.75 -0.50 -19.50
CA SER A 315 -12.00 0.61 -20.44
C SER A 315 -10.75 1.43 -20.76
N LYS A 316 -9.72 1.43 -19.91
CA LYS A 316 -8.60 2.40 -19.94
C LYS A 316 -9.04 3.86 -19.91
N ARG A 317 -10.32 4.13 -19.64
CA ARG A 317 -10.86 5.48 -19.62
C ARG A 317 -10.58 6.16 -18.30
N LEU A 318 -10.19 7.42 -18.38
CA LEU A 318 -9.98 8.27 -17.22
C LEU A 318 -11.32 8.89 -16.78
N LYS A 319 -11.55 8.84 -15.48
CA LYS A 319 -12.64 9.51 -14.77
C LYS A 319 -12.05 10.35 -13.63
N LEU A 320 -12.72 11.42 -13.27
CA LEU A 320 -12.50 12.15 -12.03
C LEU A 320 -13.63 11.84 -11.08
N ILE A 321 -13.31 11.56 -9.83
CA ILE A 321 -14.28 11.36 -8.76
C ILE A 321 -14.05 12.44 -7.72
N ALA A 322 -15.11 13.19 -7.40
CA ALA A 322 -15.11 14.16 -6.31
C ALA A 322 -15.60 13.49 -5.03
N TRP A 323 -14.93 13.82 -3.93
CA TRP A 323 -15.18 13.32 -2.59
C TRP A 323 -15.33 14.49 -1.64
N SER A 324 -16.44 14.53 -0.89
CA SER A 324 -16.49 15.34 0.33
C SER A 324 -15.74 14.58 1.42
N VAL A 325 -15.01 15.31 2.25
CA VAL A 325 -14.40 14.77 3.47
C VAL A 325 -14.93 15.45 4.72
N GLU A 326 -15.89 16.38 4.61
CA GLU A 326 -16.33 17.26 5.69
C GLU A 326 -16.77 16.52 6.97
N ASN A 327 -17.36 15.34 6.83
CA ASN A 327 -17.90 14.55 7.94
C ASN A 327 -16.91 13.55 8.53
N GLU A 328 -15.61 13.80 8.38
CA GLU A 328 -14.53 12.84 8.67
C GLU A 328 -14.67 11.51 7.92
N GLN A 329 -15.68 11.30 7.06
CA GLN A 329 -15.84 10.13 6.21
C GLN A 329 -15.82 10.59 4.75
N PRO A 330 -14.98 9.99 3.89
CA PRO A 330 -15.00 10.27 2.48
C PRO A 330 -16.36 9.90 1.89
N GLU A 331 -17.09 10.87 1.36
CA GLU A 331 -18.36 10.65 0.68
C GLU A 331 -18.21 11.00 -0.80
N ARG A 332 -18.55 10.07 -1.69
CA ARG A 332 -18.49 10.31 -3.13
C ARG A 332 -19.64 11.24 -3.55
N ILE A 333 -19.29 12.44 -4.03
CA ILE A 333 -20.28 13.48 -4.37
C ILE A 333 -20.47 13.68 -5.89
N ALA A 334 -19.48 13.36 -6.74
CA ALA A 334 -19.64 13.43 -8.19
C ALA A 334 -18.67 12.52 -8.97
N ASP A 335 -19.01 12.26 -10.24
CA ASP A 335 -18.17 11.56 -11.22
C ASP A 335 -18.20 12.32 -12.55
N SER A 336 -17.04 12.49 -13.19
CA SER A 336 -16.95 13.12 -14.51
C SER A 336 -17.50 12.25 -15.64
N GLY A 337 -17.78 10.97 -15.38
CA GLY A 337 -17.95 9.95 -16.40
C GLY A 337 -16.65 9.77 -17.21
N ASP A 338 -16.81 9.25 -18.43
CA ASP A 338 -15.72 8.88 -19.34
C ASP A 338 -15.20 10.04 -20.22
N ILE A 339 -15.37 11.30 -19.81
CA ILE A 339 -15.16 12.49 -20.66
C ILE A 339 -13.72 12.69 -21.16
N TYR A 340 -12.75 11.98 -20.56
CA TYR A 340 -11.33 12.06 -20.93
C TYR A 340 -10.90 11.00 -21.95
N GLY A 341 -11.77 10.03 -22.26
CA GLY A 341 -11.46 8.93 -23.17
C GLY A 341 -10.32 8.04 -22.67
N ASP A 342 -9.70 7.30 -23.61
CA ASP A 342 -8.67 6.32 -23.29
C ASP A 342 -7.33 6.99 -22.92
N VAL A 343 -6.80 6.59 -21.77
CA VAL A 343 -5.54 7.11 -21.24
C VAL A 343 -4.49 6.01 -21.16
N TYR A 344 -3.30 6.33 -21.65
CA TYR A 344 -2.19 5.40 -21.83
C TYR A 344 -1.06 5.63 -20.81
N SER A 345 -1.19 6.65 -19.97
CA SER A 345 -0.37 6.87 -18.78
C SER A 345 -1.16 6.96 -17.50
N GLN A 346 -0.42 7.02 -16.40
CA GLN A 346 -0.91 7.66 -15.18
C GLN A 346 -1.19 9.15 -15.48
N PRO A 347 -2.41 9.66 -15.23
CA PRO A 347 -2.67 11.10 -15.22
C PRO A 347 -2.04 11.78 -13.99
N ASP A 348 -1.86 13.09 -14.11
CA ASP A 348 -1.55 14.02 -13.02
C ASP A 348 -2.71 15.02 -12.85
N ILE A 349 -2.95 15.50 -11.64
CA ILE A 349 -3.97 16.53 -11.37
C ILE A 349 -3.37 17.65 -10.53
N ILE A 350 -3.63 18.89 -10.94
CA ILE A 350 -3.24 20.10 -10.23
C ILE A 350 -4.51 20.87 -9.87
N ALA A 351 -4.73 21.16 -8.57
CA ALA A 351 -5.77 22.08 -8.13
C ALA A 351 -5.34 23.55 -8.34
N LEU A 352 -6.26 24.40 -8.80
CA LEU A 352 -6.00 25.80 -9.15
C LEU A 352 -6.81 26.80 -8.29
N GLY A 353 -7.75 26.33 -7.47
CA GLY A 353 -8.67 27.16 -6.68
C GLY A 353 -10.06 27.29 -7.33
N GLY A 354 -11.09 27.68 -6.55
CA GLY A 354 -12.46 27.87 -7.07
C GLY A 354 -13.07 26.66 -7.80
N GLY A 355 -12.68 25.45 -7.43
CA GLY A 355 -13.09 24.22 -8.14
C GLY A 355 -12.36 23.97 -9.47
N GLN A 356 -11.50 24.88 -9.91
CA GLN A 356 -10.71 24.75 -11.13
C GLN A 356 -9.51 23.84 -10.92
N MET A 357 -9.20 23.06 -11.96
CA MET A 357 -8.10 22.11 -11.96
C MET A 357 -7.54 21.89 -13.36
N CYS A 358 -6.32 21.38 -13.42
CA CYS A 358 -5.67 20.95 -14.63
C CYS A 358 -5.37 19.45 -14.56
N VAL A 359 -5.69 18.71 -15.62
CA VAL A 359 -5.44 17.27 -15.73
C VAL A 359 -4.48 17.01 -16.88
N CYS A 360 -3.35 16.36 -16.58
CA CYS A 360 -2.31 16.08 -17.55
C CYS A 360 -2.17 14.57 -17.77
N PHE A 361 -2.20 14.10 -19.02
CA PHE A 361 -2.16 12.66 -19.31
C PHE A 361 -1.69 12.32 -20.73
N LYS A 362 -1.16 11.10 -20.91
CA LYS A 362 -0.73 10.58 -22.20
C LYS A 362 -1.88 9.90 -22.93
N ILE A 363 -2.09 10.30 -24.18
CA ILE A 363 -3.12 9.73 -25.07
C ILE A 363 -2.55 8.68 -26.03
N LYS A 364 -3.42 8.01 -26.80
CA LYS A 364 -3.08 6.86 -27.67
C LYS A 364 -1.97 7.11 -28.66
N ASN A 365 -1.93 8.30 -29.26
CA ASN A 365 -0.89 8.69 -30.22
C ASN A 365 0.49 8.92 -29.55
N GLY A 366 0.53 8.78 -28.23
CA GLY A 366 1.72 8.93 -27.41
C GLY A 366 2.02 10.37 -27.03
N ARG A 367 1.19 11.36 -27.38
CA ARG A 367 1.35 12.76 -26.96
C ARG A 367 0.88 12.95 -25.52
N MET A 368 1.44 13.97 -24.85
CA MET A 368 0.88 14.49 -23.60
C MET A 368 -0.26 15.44 -23.94
N LYS A 369 -1.31 15.39 -23.14
CA LYS A 369 -2.52 16.19 -23.25
C LYS A 369 -2.78 16.88 -21.92
N VAL A 370 -3.18 18.15 -21.99
CA VAL A 370 -3.49 19.00 -20.85
C VAL A 370 -4.93 19.49 -20.99
N ASP A 371 -5.77 19.18 -20.02
CA ASP A 371 -7.16 19.57 -19.96
C ASP A 371 -7.42 20.52 -18.79
N LEU A 372 -8.16 21.61 -19.05
CA LEU A 372 -8.73 22.45 -17.99
C LEU A 372 -10.10 21.94 -17.63
N VAL A 373 -10.33 21.82 -16.34
CA VAL A 373 -11.52 21.22 -15.77
C VAL A 373 -11.95 22.09 -14.61
N GLU A 374 -13.25 22.20 -14.41
CA GLU A 374 -13.84 22.80 -13.23
C GLU A 374 -14.76 21.76 -12.60
N TYR A 375 -14.77 21.74 -11.27
CA TYR A 375 -15.76 21.06 -10.47
C TYR A 375 -16.58 22.10 -9.73
N SER A 376 -17.90 21.97 -9.79
CA SER A 376 -18.83 22.71 -8.94
C SER A 376 -19.85 21.74 -8.36
N SER A 377 -20.21 21.94 -7.09
CA SER A 377 -21.21 21.12 -6.41
C SER A 377 -22.57 21.13 -7.12
N SER A 378 -22.90 22.22 -7.82
CA SER A 378 -24.17 22.39 -8.54
C SER A 378 -24.16 21.79 -9.95
N SER A 379 -23.03 21.85 -10.66
CA SER A 379 -22.96 21.46 -12.08
C SER A 379 -22.10 20.21 -12.34
N GLY A 380 -21.47 19.65 -11.32
CA GLY A 380 -20.50 18.57 -11.46
C GLY A 380 -19.24 19.02 -12.22
N PHE A 381 -18.60 18.06 -12.91
CA PHE A 381 -17.39 18.31 -13.69
C PHE A 381 -17.70 18.92 -15.05
N ARG A 382 -16.98 19.98 -15.41
CA ARG A 382 -17.02 20.62 -16.72
C ARG A 382 -15.61 20.76 -17.30
N ARG A 383 -15.43 20.35 -18.55
CA ARG A 383 -14.19 20.55 -19.30
C ARG A 383 -14.24 21.87 -20.08
N TYR A 384 -13.21 22.67 -19.95
CA TYR A 384 -13.11 24.01 -20.54
C TYR A 384 -12.26 24.03 -21.80
N GLY A 385 -11.02 23.56 -21.72
CA GLY A 385 -10.07 23.63 -22.81
C GLY A 385 -9.17 22.40 -22.86
N SER A 386 -8.43 22.25 -23.96
CA SER A 386 -7.54 21.13 -24.18
C SER A 386 -6.41 21.48 -25.13
N ALA A 387 -5.19 21.06 -24.80
CA ALA A 387 -4.03 21.16 -25.68
C ALA A 387 -3.19 19.89 -25.64
N GLU A 388 -2.40 19.66 -26.69
CA GLU A 388 -1.51 18.51 -26.82
C GLU A 388 -0.08 18.94 -27.14
N THR A 389 0.89 18.09 -26.79
CA THR A 389 2.29 18.30 -27.20
C THR A 389 2.44 18.11 -28.69
N SER A 390 3.38 18.83 -29.31
CA SER A 390 3.65 18.70 -30.75
C SER A 390 4.14 17.29 -31.13
N GLY A 391 4.94 16.68 -30.26
CA GLY A 391 5.55 15.38 -30.43
C GLY A 391 5.05 14.31 -29.44
N PRO A 392 5.21 13.03 -29.79
CA PRO A 392 4.96 11.93 -28.88
C PRO A 392 6.03 11.85 -27.77
N ILE A 393 5.60 11.44 -26.59
CA ILE A 393 6.42 11.23 -25.39
C ILE A 393 6.66 9.72 -25.17
N HIS A 394 7.82 9.38 -24.60
CA HIS A 394 8.20 8.01 -24.27
C HIS A 394 7.54 7.56 -22.96
N ASP A 395 7.84 8.27 -21.87
CA ASP A 395 7.35 7.96 -20.53
C ASP A 395 6.27 8.93 -20.07
N HIS A 396 5.67 8.63 -18.92
CA HIS A 396 4.67 9.49 -18.30
C HIS A 396 5.31 10.83 -17.93
N GLY A 397 4.63 11.94 -18.25
CA GLY A 397 5.03 13.23 -17.74
C GLY A 397 4.42 13.52 -16.37
N ARG A 398 5.10 14.33 -15.58
CA ARG A 398 4.57 14.98 -14.37
C ARG A 398 4.21 16.42 -14.66
N ALA A 399 3.27 16.97 -13.91
CA ALA A 399 2.81 18.33 -14.07
C ALA A 399 2.89 19.11 -12.74
N CYS A 400 3.16 20.41 -12.81
CA CYS A 400 3.08 21.31 -11.66
C CYS A 400 2.54 22.69 -12.09
N LEU A 401 2.00 23.45 -11.13
CA LEU A 401 1.56 24.82 -11.34
C LEU A 401 2.74 25.80 -11.22
N VAL A 402 2.85 26.74 -12.15
CA VAL A 402 3.90 27.77 -12.14
C VAL A 402 3.35 29.16 -11.76
N SER A 403 2.07 29.45 -12.02
CA SER A 403 1.45 30.77 -11.76
C SER A 403 1.38 31.16 -10.28
N PRO A 404 1.62 32.42 -9.85
CA PRO A 404 1.53 32.91 -8.46
C PRO A 404 0.54 32.17 -7.56
N VAL A 405 1.03 31.46 -6.53
CA VAL A 405 0.14 30.82 -5.53
C VAL A 405 -0.43 31.86 -4.57
N ASP A 406 0.28 32.97 -4.32
CA ASP A 406 -0.12 33.95 -3.31
C ASP A 406 -1.38 34.74 -3.72
N GLU A 407 -1.69 34.85 -5.01
CA GLU A 407 -2.99 35.36 -5.48
C GLU A 407 -4.11 34.30 -5.40
N ILE A 408 -3.75 33.01 -5.39
CA ILE A 408 -4.71 31.89 -5.41
C ILE A 408 -5.13 31.48 -3.99
N TYR A 409 -4.24 31.59 -3.00
CA TYR A 409 -4.53 31.25 -1.59
C TYR A 409 -4.72 32.48 -0.69
N GLY A 410 -4.29 33.67 -1.13
CA GLY A 410 -4.54 34.94 -0.43
C GLY A 410 -5.93 35.52 -0.67
N LEU A 411 -6.62 35.04 -1.71
CA LEU A 411 -8.04 35.29 -1.95
C LEU A 411 -8.82 34.02 -1.63
N ALA A 412 -9.25 33.88 -0.37
CA ALA A 412 -10.48 33.16 -0.05
C ALA A 412 -11.72 33.92 -0.59
N GLY A 413 -11.59 34.54 -1.76
CA GLY A 413 -12.61 35.24 -2.52
C GLY A 413 -12.82 34.50 -3.83
N GLU A 414 -14.06 34.49 -4.30
CA GLU A 414 -14.63 33.59 -5.31
C GLU A 414 -13.99 33.60 -6.72
N ASP A 415 -12.95 34.40 -6.96
CA ASP A 415 -12.38 34.62 -8.29
C ASP A 415 -11.03 33.91 -8.46
N ALA A 416 -11.07 32.67 -8.94
CA ALA A 416 -9.88 31.97 -9.43
C ALA A 416 -9.26 32.75 -10.62
N PRO A 417 -7.92 32.74 -10.78
CA PRO A 417 -7.28 33.49 -11.85
C PRO A 417 -7.76 32.98 -13.21
N ASN A 418 -8.22 33.92 -14.04
CA ASN A 418 -8.68 33.60 -15.39
C ASN A 418 -7.57 33.01 -16.27
N GLU A 419 -6.29 33.21 -15.90
CA GLU A 419 -5.13 32.69 -16.63
C GLU A 419 -4.14 32.01 -15.68
N VAL A 420 -3.66 30.82 -16.08
CA VAL A 420 -2.73 30.00 -15.30
C VAL A 420 -1.59 29.49 -16.18
N VAL A 421 -0.38 29.45 -15.62
CA VAL A 421 0.79 28.83 -16.26
C VAL A 421 1.05 27.45 -15.64
N ILE A 422 1.04 26.41 -16.47
CA ILE A 422 1.27 25.02 -16.08
C ILE A 422 2.59 24.56 -16.69
N ALA A 423 3.41 23.83 -15.93
CA ALA A 423 4.58 23.14 -16.44
C ALA A 423 4.34 21.64 -16.48
N THR A 424 4.80 20.98 -17.53
CA THR A 424 4.83 19.52 -17.62
C THR A 424 6.23 19.05 -17.98
N ALA A 425 6.78 18.10 -17.23
CA ALA A 425 8.07 17.48 -17.50
C ALA A 425 7.87 16.03 -17.94
N PHE A 426 8.50 15.63 -19.04
CA PHE A 426 8.34 14.30 -19.63
C PHE A 426 9.61 13.88 -20.37
N ARG A 427 9.67 12.58 -20.70
CA ARG A 427 10.73 12.03 -21.55
C ARG A 427 10.27 11.98 -23.00
N THR A 428 11.05 12.54 -23.92
CA THR A 428 10.80 12.45 -25.37
C THR A 428 11.10 11.04 -25.88
N ARG A 429 10.67 10.71 -27.12
CA ARG A 429 11.01 9.41 -27.75
C ARG A 429 12.50 9.19 -27.93
N GLU A 430 13.25 10.26 -28.12
CA GLU A 430 14.71 10.27 -28.24
C GLU A 430 15.38 10.06 -26.87
N GLY A 431 14.58 9.97 -25.80
CA GLY A 431 15.07 9.80 -24.45
C GLY A 431 15.64 11.09 -23.87
N GLN A 432 15.18 12.27 -24.30
CA GLN A 432 15.57 13.53 -23.66
C GLN A 432 14.56 13.92 -22.58
N LEU A 433 15.02 14.53 -21.50
CA LEU A 433 14.12 15.22 -20.58
C LEU A 433 13.64 16.51 -21.24
N SER A 434 12.34 16.72 -21.28
CA SER A 434 11.74 17.93 -21.84
C SER A 434 10.74 18.50 -20.86
N MET A 435 10.70 19.82 -20.77
CA MET A 435 9.66 20.55 -20.06
C MET A 435 8.87 21.38 -21.07
N ASP A 436 7.55 21.25 -21.05
CA ASP A 436 6.64 22.13 -21.79
C ASP A 436 5.90 23.06 -20.84
N LEU A 437 5.65 24.28 -21.29
CA LEU A 437 4.84 25.27 -20.60
C LEU A 437 3.52 25.49 -21.33
N TRP A 438 2.47 25.68 -20.55
CA TRP A 438 1.11 25.86 -21.01
C TRP A 438 0.51 27.08 -20.33
N THR A 439 -0.28 27.85 -21.07
CA THR A 439 -1.20 28.83 -20.49
C THR A 439 -2.61 28.29 -20.61
N GLY A 440 -3.29 28.13 -19.49
CA GLY A 440 -4.72 27.88 -19.44
C GLY A 440 -5.47 29.19 -19.21
N ASN A 441 -6.58 29.40 -19.91
CA ASN A 441 -7.49 30.52 -19.66
C ASN A 441 -8.92 30.02 -19.50
N PHE A 442 -9.48 30.09 -18.29
CA PHE A 442 -10.81 29.57 -17.98
C PHE A 442 -11.93 30.43 -18.60
N GLY A 443 -11.80 31.76 -18.57
CA GLY A 443 -12.77 32.67 -19.17
C GLY A 443 -12.90 32.50 -20.69
N ARG A 444 -11.77 32.25 -21.38
CA ARG A 444 -11.72 31.97 -22.83
C ARG A 444 -11.88 30.48 -23.16
N ARG A 445 -11.92 29.61 -22.14
CA ARG A 445 -11.99 28.15 -22.26
C ARG A 445 -10.88 27.57 -23.13
N GLU A 446 -9.66 28.07 -22.95
CA GLU A 446 -8.56 27.80 -23.86
C GLU A 446 -7.34 27.27 -23.13
N VAL A 447 -6.62 26.33 -23.76
CA VAL A 447 -5.28 25.92 -23.33
C VAL A 447 -4.36 26.11 -24.52
N ARG A 448 -3.23 26.79 -24.29
CA ARG A 448 -2.19 26.97 -25.30
C ARG A 448 -0.87 26.46 -24.78
N ARG A 449 -0.16 25.70 -25.59
CA ARG A 449 1.26 25.40 -25.37
C ARG A 449 2.06 26.65 -25.74
N GLN A 450 2.83 27.21 -24.82
CA GLN A 450 3.62 28.42 -25.04
C GLN A 450 5.01 28.12 -25.57
N GLY A 451 5.60 27.01 -25.13
CA GLY A 451 6.96 26.65 -25.49
C GLY A 451 7.39 25.37 -24.79
N GLY A 452 8.61 24.92 -25.09
CA GLY A 452 9.23 23.85 -24.34
C GLY A 452 10.74 23.99 -24.38
N ILE A 453 11.39 23.53 -23.31
CA ILE A 453 12.83 23.45 -23.19
C ILE A 453 13.21 21.98 -23.06
N ALA A 454 13.98 21.49 -24.03
CA ALA A 454 14.58 20.18 -23.95
C ALA A 454 15.90 20.31 -23.20
N ASP A 455 16.05 19.58 -22.10
CA ASP A 455 17.31 19.50 -21.39
C ASP A 455 18.24 18.52 -22.12
N ARG A 456 19.22 19.08 -22.85
CA ARG A 456 20.18 18.30 -23.65
C ARG A 456 21.42 17.88 -22.87
N THR A 457 21.62 18.35 -21.63
CA THR A 457 22.87 18.04 -20.89
C THR A 457 22.83 16.69 -20.21
N ILE A 458 21.66 16.09 -20.02
CA ILE A 458 21.56 14.70 -19.59
C ILE A 458 21.90 13.83 -20.81
N THR A 459 23.17 13.47 -20.96
CA THR A 459 23.68 12.60 -22.02
C THR A 459 23.28 11.13 -21.82
N GLY A 460 22.84 10.79 -20.61
CA GLY A 460 22.25 9.50 -20.27
C GLY A 460 20.79 9.40 -20.70
N ARG A 461 20.20 8.21 -20.53
CA ARG A 461 18.76 7.99 -20.69
C ARG A 461 18.07 8.44 -19.38
N PRO A 462 17.43 9.62 -19.30
CA PRO A 462 16.72 10.02 -18.09
C PRO A 462 15.48 9.14 -17.93
N GLY A 463 15.38 8.48 -16.78
CA GLY A 463 14.17 7.83 -16.29
C GLY A 463 13.19 8.84 -15.67
N ILE A 464 12.31 8.33 -14.81
CA ILE A 464 11.19 9.06 -14.17
C ILE A 464 11.60 10.48 -13.74
N ALA A 465 10.86 11.48 -14.24
CA ALA A 465 10.98 12.87 -13.83
C ALA A 465 9.89 13.18 -12.78
N ALA A 466 10.26 13.77 -11.66
CA ALA A 466 9.35 14.50 -10.77
C ALA A 466 9.43 16.00 -11.08
N LEU A 467 8.37 16.74 -10.77
CA LEU A 467 8.26 18.17 -11.05
C LEU A 467 7.64 18.86 -9.84
N THR A 468 8.29 19.90 -9.32
CA THR A 468 7.71 20.79 -8.31
C THR A 468 7.97 22.23 -8.67
N ARG A 469 7.18 23.13 -8.10
CA ARG A 469 7.39 24.57 -8.14
C ARG A 469 8.35 24.97 -7.01
N GLY A 470 9.08 26.07 -7.21
CA GLY A 470 9.77 26.80 -6.15
C GLY A 470 8.91 27.96 -5.60
N ARG A 471 9.26 28.44 -4.40
CA ARG A 471 8.52 29.44 -3.62
C ARG A 471 8.55 30.79 -4.29
N GLU A 472 9.68 31.12 -4.89
CA GLU A 472 9.72 32.20 -5.87
C GLU A 472 8.89 31.75 -7.07
N GLN A 473 7.78 32.45 -7.29
CA GLN A 473 6.67 32.09 -8.17
C GLN A 473 7.03 31.89 -9.66
N ARG A 474 8.31 31.85 -9.98
CA ARG A 474 8.88 31.76 -11.30
C ARG A 474 9.83 30.58 -11.44
N ARG A 475 10.05 29.77 -10.40
CA ARG A 475 10.97 28.62 -10.49
C ARG A 475 10.22 27.30 -10.59
N VAL A 476 10.73 26.42 -11.43
CA VAL A 476 10.27 25.04 -11.61
C VAL A 476 11.47 24.12 -11.50
N VAL A 477 11.36 23.08 -10.70
CA VAL A 477 12.43 22.11 -10.50
C VAL A 477 11.99 20.74 -11.01
N THR A 478 12.76 20.20 -11.95
CA THR A 478 12.64 18.80 -12.37
C THR A 478 13.64 17.95 -11.61
N ALA A 479 13.22 16.76 -11.19
CA ALA A 479 14.10 15.76 -10.61
C ALA A 479 14.07 14.50 -11.49
N ALA A 480 15.16 14.20 -12.19
CA ALA A 480 15.26 13.08 -13.10
C ALA A 480 16.36 12.11 -12.68
N ARG A 481 16.16 10.83 -12.95
CA ARG A 481 17.19 9.80 -12.77
C ARG A 481 17.94 9.60 -14.09
N ASP A 482 19.26 9.56 -14.09
CA ASP A 482 20.02 8.97 -15.20
C ASP A 482 20.00 7.43 -15.11
N GLU A 483 19.40 6.75 -16.09
CA GLU A 483 19.32 5.27 -16.15
C GLU A 483 20.71 4.63 -16.21
N ALA A 484 21.68 5.27 -16.88
CA ALA A 484 23.01 4.70 -17.09
C ALA A 484 23.85 4.75 -15.82
N THR A 485 23.78 5.85 -15.07
CA THR A 485 24.60 6.07 -13.87
C THR A 485 23.86 5.84 -12.56
N GLY A 486 22.52 5.71 -12.62
CA GLY A 486 21.66 5.65 -11.43
C GLY A 486 21.65 6.95 -10.62
N ARG A 487 22.16 8.06 -11.16
CA ARG A 487 22.27 9.33 -10.43
C ARG A 487 20.96 10.11 -10.50
N LEU A 488 20.65 10.81 -9.41
CA LEU A 488 19.60 11.82 -9.38
C LEU A 488 20.17 13.14 -9.92
N TRP A 489 19.42 13.79 -10.79
CA TRP A 489 19.67 15.09 -11.38
C TRP A 489 18.51 16.02 -11.06
N LEU A 490 18.80 17.15 -10.43
CA LEU A 490 17.85 18.25 -10.31
C LEU A 490 18.19 19.30 -11.37
N THR A 491 17.19 19.81 -12.07
CA THR A 491 17.34 20.95 -12.99
C THR A 491 16.36 22.03 -12.58
N CYS A 492 16.84 23.25 -12.39
CA CYS A 492 16.01 24.42 -12.09
C CYS A 492 15.76 25.21 -13.38
N PHE A 493 14.51 25.61 -13.57
CA PHE A 493 14.07 26.50 -14.63
C PHE A 493 13.42 27.74 -14.04
N GLU A 494 13.73 28.90 -14.58
CA GLU A 494 13.04 30.15 -14.36
C GLU A 494 12.02 30.37 -15.49
N VAL A 495 10.84 30.85 -15.09
CA VAL A 495 9.65 30.99 -15.92
C VAL A 495 9.10 32.41 -15.70
N ASP A 496 9.93 33.41 -15.97
CA ASP A 496 9.50 34.81 -16.06
C ASP A 496 8.53 35.02 -17.23
N ASP A 497 8.88 34.45 -18.38
CA ASP A 497 8.09 34.46 -19.60
C ASP A 497 7.75 33.00 -19.97
N PRO A 498 6.45 32.60 -19.92
CA PRO A 498 6.04 31.25 -20.31
C PRO A 498 6.42 30.85 -21.74
N ALA A 499 6.64 31.82 -22.63
CA ALA A 499 7.11 31.56 -23.99
C ALA A 499 8.61 31.29 -24.05
N ARG A 500 9.36 31.67 -23.02
CA ARG A 500 10.84 31.63 -22.98
C ARG A 500 11.36 31.18 -21.60
N PRO A 501 11.05 29.94 -21.15
CA PRO A 501 11.64 29.41 -19.93
C PRO A 501 13.16 29.39 -20.04
N ARG A 502 13.83 29.86 -18.99
CA ARG A 502 15.29 29.87 -18.89
C ARG A 502 15.74 28.74 -17.96
N ARG A 503 16.74 27.98 -18.37
CA ARG A 503 17.39 27.05 -17.44
C ARG A 503 18.34 27.83 -16.54
N MET A 504 18.19 27.67 -15.23
CA MET A 504 18.99 28.36 -14.22
C MET A 504 20.20 27.56 -13.80
N GLY A 505 20.06 26.24 -13.67
CA GLY A 505 21.12 25.42 -13.10
C GLY A 505 20.75 23.96 -12.97
N ASP A 506 21.71 23.15 -12.56
CA ASP A 506 21.50 21.74 -12.24
C ASP A 506 22.31 21.30 -11.02
N SER A 507 21.96 20.15 -10.43
CA SER A 507 22.66 19.61 -9.26
C SER A 507 24.06 19.09 -9.57
N GLY A 508 24.52 19.17 -10.82
CA GLY A 508 25.76 18.63 -11.30
C GLY A 508 25.87 17.11 -11.18
N LEU A 509 27.10 16.63 -11.37
CA LEU A 509 27.51 15.25 -11.12
C LEU A 509 27.67 14.92 -9.63
N GLU A 510 27.39 15.86 -8.73
CA GLU A 510 27.54 15.73 -7.27
C GLU A 510 26.41 14.94 -6.60
N GLY A 511 25.40 14.53 -7.37
CA GLY A 511 24.47 13.49 -6.94
C GLY A 511 25.26 12.25 -6.47
N PRO A 512 24.89 11.64 -5.32
CA PRO A 512 25.61 10.49 -4.80
C PRO A 512 25.78 9.44 -5.90
N ARG A 513 26.99 8.89 -6.08
CA ARG A 513 27.14 7.63 -6.83
C ARG A 513 26.37 6.59 -6.07
N MET A 514 25.13 6.38 -6.49
CA MET A 514 24.29 5.39 -5.88
C MET A 514 24.80 4.04 -6.35
N SER A 515 25.26 3.20 -5.42
CA SER A 515 25.63 1.82 -5.71
C SER A 515 24.46 0.99 -6.22
N HIS A 516 23.25 1.54 -6.13
CA HIS A 516 21.99 0.90 -6.43
C HIS A 516 21.11 1.83 -7.28
N SER A 517 20.38 1.25 -8.21
CA SER A 517 19.52 1.94 -9.17
C SER A 517 18.29 2.54 -8.45
N PRO A 518 18.13 3.88 -8.37
CA PRO A 518 16.96 4.48 -7.74
C PRO A 518 15.75 4.37 -8.67
N ASP A 519 14.65 3.77 -8.24
CA ASP A 519 13.51 3.46 -9.13
C ASP A 519 12.53 4.60 -9.31
N ILE A 520 12.31 5.40 -8.26
CA ILE A 520 11.32 6.48 -8.24
C ILE A 520 11.92 7.66 -7.51
N VAL A 521 11.66 8.84 -8.08
CA VAL A 521 11.93 10.14 -7.48
C VAL A 521 10.58 10.84 -7.33
N THR A 522 10.35 11.42 -6.16
CA THR A 522 9.35 12.47 -5.97
C THR A 522 10.06 13.68 -5.39
N VAL A 523 9.61 14.88 -5.76
CA VAL A 523 10.16 16.15 -5.31
C VAL A 523 9.01 17.01 -4.82
N THR A 524 9.20 17.63 -3.66
CA THR A 524 8.27 18.59 -3.08
C THR A 524 9.06 19.79 -2.57
N GLU A 525 8.39 20.90 -2.38
CA GLU A 525 8.96 22.08 -1.74
C GLU A 525 8.56 22.09 -0.25
N GLY A 526 9.53 22.32 0.63
CA GLY A 526 9.34 22.57 2.06
C GLY A 526 9.16 24.06 2.35
N PHE A 527 8.78 24.40 3.60
CA PHE A 527 8.42 25.77 3.97
C PHE A 527 9.63 26.74 4.07
N SER A 528 10.86 26.21 4.10
CA SER A 528 12.12 26.95 4.29
C SER A 528 12.87 27.24 2.99
N GLN A 529 12.19 27.22 1.84
CA GLN A 529 12.82 27.25 0.51
C GLN A 529 13.72 26.03 0.24
N GLN A 530 13.59 24.98 1.05
CA GLN A 530 14.27 23.72 0.81
C GLN A 530 13.42 22.82 -0.07
N LEU A 531 14.02 22.25 -1.10
CA LEU A 531 13.43 21.19 -1.88
C LEU A 531 13.71 19.87 -1.17
N ALA A 532 12.73 18.99 -1.13
CA ALA A 532 12.89 17.65 -0.62
C ALA A 532 12.66 16.62 -1.74
N THR A 533 13.54 15.63 -1.81
CA THR A 533 13.41 14.51 -2.74
C THR A 533 13.30 13.21 -1.98
N ALA A 534 12.32 12.37 -2.29
CA ALA A 534 12.28 10.99 -1.80
C ALA A 534 12.62 10.02 -2.92
N ILE A 535 13.59 9.14 -2.65
CA ILE A 535 14.17 8.22 -3.61
C ILE A 535 13.98 6.80 -3.11
N ARG A 536 13.36 5.92 -3.91
CA ARG A 536 13.28 4.48 -3.63
C ARG A 536 14.40 3.72 -4.34
N TYR A 537 15.05 2.77 -3.68
CA TYR A 537 16.03 1.86 -4.32
C TYR A 537 15.40 0.53 -4.73
N SER A 538 15.66 0.04 -5.94
CA SER A 538 15.11 -1.26 -6.43
C SER A 538 15.56 -2.44 -5.59
N GLU A 539 16.84 -2.47 -5.23
CA GLU A 539 17.48 -3.68 -4.69
C GLU A 539 17.05 -4.02 -3.27
N ASN A 540 16.76 -3.00 -2.46
CA ASN A 540 16.40 -3.17 -1.04
C ASN A 540 15.11 -2.46 -0.66
N GLY A 541 14.44 -1.79 -1.60
CA GLY A 541 13.21 -1.07 -1.35
C GLY A 541 13.36 0.15 -0.43
N ARG A 542 14.59 0.55 -0.08
CA ARG A 542 14.82 1.62 0.88
C ARG A 542 14.37 2.96 0.33
N ILE A 543 13.80 3.81 1.18
CA ILE A 543 13.50 5.20 0.85
C ILE A 543 14.55 6.09 1.50
N ILE A 544 15.16 6.98 0.71
CA ILE A 544 16.02 8.05 1.21
C ILE A 544 15.34 9.38 0.88
N VAL A 545 15.15 10.20 1.90
CA VAL A 545 14.73 11.58 1.75
C VAL A 545 15.97 12.46 1.83
N SER A 546 16.12 13.38 0.89
CA SER A 546 17.21 14.37 0.89
C SER A 546 16.63 15.76 0.76
N THR A 547 17.21 16.73 1.46
CA THR A 547 16.86 18.13 1.32
C THR A 547 17.95 18.90 0.58
N TRP A 548 17.52 19.90 -0.18
CA TRP A 548 18.33 20.69 -1.08
C TRP A 548 17.94 22.16 -0.95
N SER A 549 18.89 23.08 -0.97
CA SER A 549 18.60 24.47 -1.35
C SER A 549 18.94 24.66 -2.83
N ALA A 550 18.08 25.36 -3.54
CA ALA A 550 18.46 26.05 -4.76
C ALA A 550 18.82 27.49 -4.36
N PRO A 551 20.10 27.90 -4.35
CA PRO A 551 20.44 29.28 -4.03
C PRO A 551 19.82 30.22 -5.05
N ASP A 552 19.39 31.40 -4.60
CA ASP A 552 18.64 32.35 -5.41
C ASP A 552 19.38 32.73 -6.71
N ASP A 553 20.71 32.85 -6.68
CA ASP A 553 21.50 33.29 -7.84
C ASP A 553 22.53 32.27 -8.35
N SER A 554 22.49 31.00 -7.89
CA SER A 554 23.52 30.02 -8.27
C SER A 554 23.00 28.92 -9.20
N ASP A 555 23.82 28.58 -10.18
CA ASP A 555 23.60 27.47 -11.10
C ASP A 555 23.64 26.07 -10.42
N ASN A 556 23.93 25.98 -9.11
CA ASN A 556 24.16 24.71 -8.41
C ASN A 556 23.19 24.48 -7.25
N PHE A 557 22.60 23.29 -7.18
CA PHE A 557 21.87 22.86 -5.98
C PHE A 557 22.84 22.47 -4.87
N ILE A 558 22.59 22.92 -3.64
CA ILE A 558 23.34 22.50 -2.46
C ILE A 558 22.53 21.47 -1.71
N ARG A 559 23.07 20.26 -1.56
CA ARG A 559 22.45 19.21 -0.75
C ARG A 559 22.78 19.43 0.73
N HIS A 560 21.77 19.58 1.58
CA HIS A 560 21.99 19.82 3.01
C HIS A 560 22.06 18.54 3.82
N ARG A 561 21.07 17.66 3.66
CA ARG A 561 20.89 16.48 4.51
C ARG A 561 20.34 15.30 3.70
N HIS A 562 20.56 14.10 4.24
CA HIS A 562 19.93 12.88 3.75
C HIS A 562 19.54 12.01 4.94
N SER A 563 18.41 11.31 4.84
CA SER A 563 17.96 10.43 5.91
C SER A 563 18.88 9.22 6.08
N SER A 564 19.12 8.85 7.34
CA SER A 564 19.77 7.59 7.70
C SER A 564 18.83 6.40 7.44
N SER A 565 19.41 5.20 7.43
CA SER A 565 18.96 4.04 6.65
C SER A 565 17.71 3.29 7.01
N ASP A 566 17.03 3.65 8.09
CA ASP A 566 16.31 2.63 8.84
C ASP A 566 14.85 2.45 8.40
N THR A 567 14.57 2.68 7.12
CA THR A 567 13.25 2.40 6.54
C THR A 567 13.12 0.90 6.26
N THR A 568 11.98 0.31 6.64
CA THR A 568 11.60 -1.04 6.21
C THR A 568 11.68 -1.16 4.68
N PRO A 569 12.18 -2.28 4.13
CA PRO A 569 12.19 -2.52 2.69
C PRO A 569 10.80 -2.35 2.05
N MET A 570 10.71 -1.54 0.99
CA MET A 570 9.46 -1.28 0.22
C MET A 570 9.48 -2.04 -1.11
N ILE A 571 8.41 -2.76 -1.46
CA ILE A 571 8.46 -3.75 -2.55
C ILE A 571 7.99 -3.27 -3.92
N ASP A 572 7.16 -2.23 -4.05
CA ASP A 572 6.61 -1.98 -5.39
C ASP A 572 6.02 -0.61 -5.72
N SER A 573 5.71 0.26 -4.75
CA SER A 573 5.08 1.55 -5.07
C SER A 573 6.07 2.70 -5.29
N THR A 574 5.74 3.59 -6.24
CA THR A 574 6.22 4.98 -6.24
C THR A 574 5.92 5.61 -4.88
N PRO A 575 6.92 5.96 -4.04
CA PRO A 575 6.65 6.76 -2.86
C PRO A 575 5.98 8.07 -3.27
N SER A 576 4.92 8.44 -2.55
CA SER A 576 4.42 9.82 -2.55
C SER A 576 5.12 10.57 -1.42
N LEU A 577 5.44 11.83 -1.67
CA LEU A 577 6.08 12.74 -0.72
C LEU A 577 5.25 14.01 -0.69
N MET A 578 4.96 14.48 0.51
CA MET A 578 4.21 15.69 0.76
C MET A 578 4.96 16.49 1.84
N ALA A 579 5.13 17.78 1.63
CA ALA A 579 5.54 18.69 2.70
C ALA A 579 4.34 18.96 3.62
N VAL A 580 4.59 19.02 4.92
CA VAL A 580 3.56 19.04 5.94
C VAL A 580 3.78 20.21 6.88
N GLU A 581 2.78 21.08 7.02
CA GLU A 581 2.87 22.26 7.89
C GLU A 581 2.61 21.83 9.33
N GLY A 582 3.68 21.66 10.12
CA GLY A 582 3.57 21.51 11.57
C GLY A 582 3.45 22.87 12.26
N GLN A 583 2.84 22.91 13.45
CA GLN A 583 2.72 24.16 14.22
C GLN A 583 4.08 24.82 14.56
N GLN A 584 5.19 24.06 14.54
CA GLN A 584 6.54 24.55 14.90
C GLN A 584 7.70 23.92 14.12
N SER A 585 7.46 22.98 13.19
CA SER A 585 8.53 22.33 12.41
C SER A 585 8.09 22.05 10.97
N GLU A 586 9.06 22.07 10.08
CA GLU A 586 8.89 21.60 8.70
C GLU A 586 9.08 20.10 8.67
N ASP A 587 7.96 19.39 8.80
CA ASP A 587 7.97 17.95 8.68
C ASP A 587 7.67 17.57 7.21
N LEU A 588 8.29 16.49 6.73
CA LEU A 588 7.96 15.88 5.45
C LEU A 588 7.22 14.57 5.72
N LEU A 589 6.16 14.28 4.99
CA LEU A 589 5.46 13.01 5.06
C LEU A 589 5.68 12.22 3.78
N THR A 590 6.25 11.03 3.90
CA THR A 590 6.30 10.06 2.81
C THR A 590 5.28 8.96 3.03
N SER A 591 4.60 8.55 1.96
CA SER A 591 3.87 7.28 1.93
C SER A 591 4.49 6.32 0.93
N ALA A 592 4.58 5.05 1.29
CA ALA A 592 4.86 3.99 0.33
C ALA A 592 4.32 2.65 0.82
N ILE A 593 4.44 1.60 0.00
CA ILE A 593 3.99 0.26 0.33
C ILE A 593 5.16 -0.64 0.74
N GLY A 594 5.11 -1.14 1.96
CA GLY A 594 6.13 -2.00 2.56
C GLY A 594 6.16 -3.41 1.96
N ALA A 595 7.22 -4.17 2.26
CA ALA A 595 7.40 -5.59 1.89
C ALA A 595 6.23 -6.52 2.28
N ASN A 596 5.40 -6.10 3.23
CA ASN A 596 4.20 -6.78 3.69
C ASN A 596 2.93 -6.36 2.90
N GLY A 597 3.07 -5.44 1.95
CA GLY A 597 1.98 -4.83 1.18
C GLY A 597 1.12 -3.83 1.96
N ARG A 598 1.56 -3.42 3.16
CA ARG A 598 0.89 -2.39 3.96
C ARG A 598 1.37 -1.00 3.57
N LEU A 599 0.49 -0.01 3.71
CA LEU A 599 0.86 1.40 3.65
C LEU A 599 1.78 1.73 4.83
N ALA A 600 2.97 2.25 4.55
CA ALA A 600 3.84 2.88 5.51
C ALA A 600 3.78 4.38 5.32
N LEU A 601 3.42 5.10 6.38
CA LEU A 601 3.54 6.54 6.48
C LEU A 601 4.75 6.86 7.36
N GLN A 602 5.61 7.74 6.90
CA GLN A 602 6.79 8.15 7.64
C GLN A 602 6.91 9.66 7.62
N LEU A 603 6.86 10.24 8.82
CA LEU A 603 7.10 11.65 9.07
C LEU A 603 8.60 11.88 9.30
N TRP A 604 9.16 12.85 8.61
CA TRP A 604 10.55 13.26 8.68
C TRP A 604 10.56 14.68 9.23
N GLY A 605 10.84 14.85 10.52
CA GLY A 605 11.04 16.16 11.13
C GLY A 605 12.52 16.42 11.42
N GLU A 606 12.82 17.65 11.84
CA GLU A 606 14.08 17.89 12.55
C GLU A 606 14.08 17.09 13.86
N PRO A 607 15.23 16.48 14.23
CA PRO A 607 15.35 15.74 15.48
C PRO A 607 15.16 16.59 16.73
#